data_AF-A0A8B9MIP0-F1
#
_entry.id   AF-A0A8B9MIP0-F1
#
_cell.length_a   1.000
_cell.length_b   1.000
_cell.length_c   1.000
_cell.angle_alpha   90.00
_cell.angle_beta   90.00
_cell.angle_gamma   90.00
#
_symmetry.space_group_name_H-M   'P 1'
#
loop_
_entity.id
_entity.type
_entity.pdbx_description
1 polymer ?
#
loop_
_entity_poly.entity_id
_entity_poly.type
_entity_poly.pdbx_seq_one_letter_code
_entity_poly.pdbx_strand_id
1 'polypeptide(L)' 'DGKLTGRMRCELRGAGGPVPLPDGEAVLLGRGPLTGVTDRKCSRGQG' A
#
# COMPACT_ATOMS: atom_id res chain seq x y z
N ASP A 1 -33.16 -10.27 -5.32
CA ASP A 1 -32.13 -9.37 -5.92
C ASP A 1 -30.99 -9.10 -4.93
N GLY A 2 -30.04 -10.04 -4.81
CA GLY A 2 -28.94 -9.94 -3.83
C GLY A 2 -27.75 -9.17 -4.39
N LYS A 3 -27.66 -7.86 -4.12
CA LYS A 3 -26.44 -7.08 -4.41
C LYS A 3 -25.34 -7.50 -3.42
N LEU A 4 -24.19 -7.93 -3.93
CA LEU A 4 -22.96 -8.08 -3.15
C LEU A 4 -22.55 -6.68 -2.65
N THR A 5 -22.89 -6.32 -1.42
CA THR A 5 -22.48 -5.04 -0.80
C THR A 5 -21.13 -5.16 -0.09
N GLY A 6 -20.24 -6.02 -0.59
CA GLY A 6 -18.92 -6.23 0.00
C GLY A 6 -18.03 -5.01 -0.24
N ARG A 7 -17.49 -4.41 0.82
CA ARG A 7 -16.39 -3.44 0.68
C ARG A 7 -15.17 -4.17 0.16
N MET A 8 -14.68 -3.77 -1.01
CA MET A 8 -13.44 -4.30 -1.56
C MET A 8 -12.29 -3.86 -0.66
N ARG A 9 -11.35 -4.76 -0.38
CA ARG A 9 -10.13 -4.44 0.36
C ARG A 9 -8.95 -4.79 -0.53
N CYS A 10 -8.12 -3.79 -0.80
CA CYS A 10 -6.90 -3.94 -1.57
C CYS A 10 -5.70 -3.76 -0.64
N GLU A 11 -4.64 -4.51 -0.92
CA GLU A 11 -3.36 -4.38 -0.21
C GLU A 11 -2.22 -4.59 -1.20
N LEU A 12 -1.14 -3.84 -1.00
CA LEU A 12 0.13 -4.06 -1.69
C LEU A 12 0.94 -5.09 -0.90
N ARG A 13 1.46 -6.11 -1.58
CA ARG A 13 2.32 -7.13 -0.95
C ARG A 13 3.78 -6.93 -1.34
N GLY A 14 4.66 -6.98 -0.35
CA GLY A 14 6.10 -6.84 -0.54
C GLY A 14 6.89 -7.34 0.66
N ALA A 15 8.20 -7.07 0.68
CA ALA A 15 9.11 -7.55 1.72
C ALA A 15 8.80 -7.01 3.13
N GLY A 16 8.23 -5.80 3.24
CA GLY A 16 7.81 -5.20 4.51
C GLY A 16 6.47 -5.72 5.06
N GLY A 17 5.82 -6.66 4.36
CA GLY A 17 4.47 -7.12 4.70
C GLY A 17 3.38 -6.44 3.87
N PRO A 18 2.09 -6.75 4.16
CA PRO A 18 0.96 -6.16 3.47
C PRO A 18 0.75 -4.69 3.87
N VAL A 19 0.58 -3.82 2.87
CA VAL A 19 0.24 -2.41 3.06
C VAL A 19 -1.18 -2.17 2.54
N PRO A 20 -2.15 -1.77 3.39
CA PRO A 20 -3.52 -1.49 2.94
C PRO A 20 -3.60 -0.36 1.91
N LEU A 21 -4.50 -0.51 0.94
CA LEU A 21 -4.82 0.50 -0.06
C LEU A 21 -6.28 0.95 0.14
N PRO A 22 -6.52 2.05 0.88
CA PRO A 22 -7.86 2.57 1.11
C PRO A 22 -8.47 3.17 -0.17
N ASP A 23 -9.78 3.01 -0.31
CA ASP A 23 -10.52 3.54 -1.45
C ASP A 23 -10.46 5.07 -1.48
N GLY A 24 -10.04 5.63 -2.62
CA GLY A 24 -10.06 7.08 -2.86
C GLY A 24 -8.99 7.87 -2.08
N GLU A 25 -8.08 7.21 -1.38
CA GLU A 25 -7.01 7.86 -0.62
C GLU A 25 -5.63 7.50 -1.19
N ALA A 26 -4.77 8.51 -1.35
CA ALA A 26 -3.41 8.31 -1.81
C ALA A 26 -2.53 7.78 -0.67
N VAL A 27 -1.82 6.69 -0.93
CA VAL A 27 -0.85 6.11 0.01
C VAL A 27 0.57 6.47 -0.43
N LEU A 28 1.29 7.22 0.40
CA LEU A 28 2.69 7.54 0.14
C LEU A 28 3.58 6.33 0.48
N LEU A 29 4.27 5.80 -0.53
CA LEU A 29 5.16 4.65 -0.42
C LEU A 29 6.60 5.06 -0.76
N GLY A 30 7.57 4.27 -0.34
CA GLY A 30 8.98 4.54 -0.59
C GLY A 30 9.88 3.81 0.39
N ARG A 31 11.14 4.24 0.53
CA ARG A 31 12.10 3.70 1.49
C ARG A 31 11.62 3.90 2.93
N GLY A 32 11.51 2.84 3.70
CA GLY A 32 11.16 2.90 5.11
C GLY A 32 10.63 1.58 5.67
N PRO A 33 10.33 1.55 6.98
CA PRO A 33 9.87 0.33 7.64
C PRO A 33 8.52 -0.17 7.11
N LEU A 34 7.66 0.71 6.59
CA LEU A 34 6.36 0.33 6.01
C LEU A 34 6.49 -0.62 4.81
N THR A 35 7.49 -0.41 3.96
CA THR A 35 7.70 -1.21 2.74
C THR A 35 8.84 -2.21 2.87
N GLY A 36 9.65 -2.10 3.93
CA GLY A 36 10.89 -2.85 4.11
C GLY A 36 12.03 -2.41 3.19
N VAL A 37 11.84 -1.37 2.37
CA VAL A 37 12.86 -0.87 1.45
C VAL A 37 13.92 -0.11 2.23
N THR A 38 15.19 -0.49 2.02
CA THR A 38 16.36 0.14 2.65
C THR A 38 17.29 0.84 1.66
N ASP A 39 17.08 0.65 0.35
CA ASP A 39 17.89 1.27 -0.71
C ASP A 39 17.79 2.80 -0.69
N ARG A 40 18.92 3.47 -0.45
CA ARG A 40 19.02 4.93 -0.33
C ARG A 40 18.65 5.68 -1.61
N LYS A 41 18.68 5.02 -2.78
CA LYS A 41 18.21 5.62 -4.04
C LYS A 41 16.70 5.79 -4.08
N CYS A 42 15.97 4.98 -3.32
CA CYS A 42 14.52 5.10 -3.21
C CYS A 42 14.18 6.25 -2.24
N SER A 43 13.37 7.19 -2.71
CA SER A 43 12.80 8.27 -1.89
C SER A 43 11.88 7.69 -0.83
N ARG A 44 11.67 8.41 0.29
CA ARG A 44 10.64 8.05 1.28
C ARG A 44 9.20 8.28 0.75
N GLY A 45 9.06 9.17 -0.22
CA GLY A 45 7.82 9.40 -0.97
C GLY A 45 8.12 9.26 -2.45
N GLN A 46 7.88 8.07 -2.98
CA GLN A 46 8.14 7.70 -4.35
C GLN A 46 6.83 7.79 -5.14
N GLY A 47 6.86 8.58 -6.20
CA GLY A 47 5.84 8.70 -7.24
C GLY A 47 6.52 8.93 -8.58
#